data_AF-A0A8H8WSE2-F1
#
_entry.id   AF-A0A8H8WSE2-F1
#
_cell.length_a   1.000
_cell.length_b   1.000
_cell.length_c   1.000
_cell.angle_alpha   90.00
_cell.angle_beta   90.00
_cell.angle_gamma   90.00
#
_symmetry.space_group_name_H-M   'P 1'
#
loop_
_entity.id
_entity.type
_entity.pdbx_description
1 polymer ?
#
loop_
_entity_poly.entity_id
_entity_poly.type
_entity_poly.pdbx_seq_one_letter_code
_entity_poly.pdbx_strand_id
1 'polypeptide(L)' 'MHAPVLDYLLSALRAHRASGRIHADVANGVDGYMQNVIRLADARILSGPEALVAANRALSLALSLPEIPEDRHAPRS' A
#
# COMPACT_ATOMS: atom_id res chain seq x y z
N MET A 1 11.48 17.03 -3.96
CA MET A 1 10.76 17.59 -2.80
C MET A 1 10.01 16.40 -2.24
N HIS A 2 10.50 15.83 -1.15
CA HIS A 2 9.89 14.67 -0.54
C HIS A 2 8.47 15.03 -0.10
N ALA A 3 7.49 14.19 -0.40
CA ALA A 3 6.07 14.48 -0.19
C ALA A 3 5.56 13.72 1.05
N PRO A 4 5.47 14.37 2.23
CA PRO A 4 5.18 13.68 3.50
C PRO A 4 3.85 12.92 3.51
N VAL A 5 2.90 13.36 2.68
CA VAL A 5 1.61 12.70 2.50
C VAL A 5 1.74 11.30 1.88
N LEU A 6 2.71 11.08 0.99
CA LEU A 6 2.93 9.78 0.37
C LEU A 6 3.52 8.78 1.38
N ASP A 7 4.41 9.25 2.26
CA ASP A 7 4.95 8.43 3.35
C ASP A 7 3.87 8.06 4.36
N TYR A 8 2.96 9.00 4.66
CA TYR A 8 1.79 8.71 5.47
C TYR A 8 0.93 7.61 4.87
N LEU A 9 0.63 7.68 3.55
CA LEU A 9 -0.16 6.64 2.88
C LEU A 9 0.55 5.28 2.88
N LEU A 10 1.88 5.26 2.67
CA LEU A 10 2.67 4.02 2.74
C LEU A 10 2.67 3.43 4.15
N SER A 11 2.77 4.28 5.18
CA SER A 11 2.67 3.87 6.59
C SER A 11 1.27 3.31 6.90
N ALA A 12 0.21 3.94 6.40
CA ALA A 12 -1.16 3.47 6.56
C ALA A 12 -1.38 2.08 5.92
N LEU A 13 -0.86 1.85 4.71
CA LEU A 13 -0.89 0.53 4.07
C LEU A 13 -0.25 -0.54 4.97
N ARG A 14 0.94 -0.26 5.50
CA ARG A 14 1.68 -1.18 6.38
C ARG A 14 0.93 -1.45 7.69
N ALA A 15 0.27 -0.44 8.25
CA ALA A 15 -0.58 -0.60 9.43
C ALA A 15 -1.80 -1.49 9.13
N HIS A 16 -2.46 -1.29 7.98
CA HIS A 16 -3.58 -2.14 7.56
C HIS A 16 -3.17 -3.59 7.36
N ARG A 17 -2.01 -3.83 6.73
CA ARG A 17 -1.42 -5.17 6.66
C ARG A 17 -1.17 -5.76 8.05
N ALA A 18 -0.52 -5.01 8.95
CA ALA A 18 -0.21 -5.49 10.30
C ALA A 18 -1.46 -5.84 11.11
N SER A 19 -2.58 -5.14 10.86
CA SER A 19 -3.89 -5.45 11.45
C SER A 19 -4.63 -6.62 10.81
N GLY A 20 -4.11 -7.20 9.72
CA GLY A 20 -4.77 -8.28 8.98
C GLY A 20 -5.92 -7.82 8.06
N ARG A 21 -6.12 -6.50 7.88
CA ARG A 21 -7.20 -5.95 7.03
C ARG A 21 -6.91 -6.03 5.53
N ILE A 22 -5.65 -6.25 5.16
CA ILE A 22 -5.21 -6.42 3.78
C ILE A 22 -4.37 -7.69 3.74
N HIS A 23 -4.69 -8.58 2.81
CA HIS A 23 -3.93 -9.80 2.57
C HIS A 23 -2.45 -9.50 2.27
N ALA A 24 -1.53 -10.32 2.76
CA ALA A 24 -0.09 -10.08 2.67
C ALA A 24 0.40 -9.82 1.24
N ASP A 25 -0.07 -10.60 0.25
CA ASP A 25 0.35 -10.45 -1.15
C ASP A 25 -0.14 -9.15 -1.78
N VAL A 26 -1.39 -8.76 -1.48
CA VAL A 26 -1.96 -7.48 -1.92
C VAL A 26 -1.14 -6.35 -1.30
N ALA A 27 -0.90 -6.40 0.00
CA ALA A 27 -0.11 -5.39 0.70
C ALA A 27 1.31 -5.29 0.14
N ASN A 28 1.98 -6.40 -0.18
CA ASN A 28 3.31 -6.42 -0.78
C ASN A 28 3.33 -5.75 -2.16
N GLY A 29 2.38 -6.10 -3.03
CA GLY A 29 2.28 -5.52 -4.37
C GLY A 29 2.01 -4.01 -4.32
N VAL A 30 1.10 -3.59 -3.42
CA VAL A 30 0.75 -2.18 -3.25
C VAL A 30 1.89 -1.39 -2.59
N ASP A 31 2.64 -1.98 -1.66
CA ASP A 31 3.81 -1.34 -1.04
C ASP A 31 4.87 -1.04 -2.10
N GLY A 32 5.20 -2.03 -2.95
CA GLY A 32 6.12 -1.84 -4.07
C GLY A 32 5.65 -0.79 -5.08
N TYR A 33 4.35 -0.78 -5.41
CA TYR A 33 3.77 0.25 -6.28
C TYR A 33 3.90 1.66 -5.66
N MET A 34 3.57 1.83 -4.38
CA MET A 34 3.64 3.12 -3.69
C MET A 34 5.07 3.63 -3.55
N GLN A 35 6.03 2.75 -3.25
CA GLN A 35 7.45 3.10 -3.27
C GLN A 35 7.89 3.60 -4.66
N ASN A 36 7.42 2.94 -5.72
CA ASN A 36 7.71 3.39 -7.08
C ASN A 36 7.08 4.76 -7.39
N VAL A 37 5.85 5.02 -6.95
CA VAL A 37 5.19 6.32 -7.10
C VAL A 37 5.96 7.42 -6.36
N ILE A 38 6.41 7.17 -5.13
CA ILE A 38 7.25 8.10 -4.35
C ILE A 38 8.53 8.42 -5.12
N ARG A 39 9.22 7.39 -5.62
CA ARG A 39 10.44 7.56 -6.41
C ARG A 39 10.22 8.40 -7.68
N LEU A 40 9.10 8.20 -8.38
CA LEU A 40 8.75 8.99 -9.56
C LEU A 40 8.41 10.45 -9.21
N ALA A 41 7.77 10.68 -8.07
CA ALA A 41 7.49 12.03 -7.55
C ALA A 41 8.79 12.75 -7.15
N ASP A 42 9.70 12.06 -6.45
CA ASP A 42 11.00 12.59 -6.05
C ASP A 42 11.88 12.95 -7.27
N ALA A 43 11.81 12.13 -8.32
CA ALA A 43 12.44 12.38 -9.61
C ALA A 43 11.74 13.46 -10.46
N ARG A 44 10.63 14.06 -9.97
CA ARG A 44 9.79 15.03 -10.69
C ARG A 44 9.22 14.52 -12.01
N ILE A 45 9.09 13.21 -12.16
CA ILE A 45 8.43 12.57 -13.31
C ILE A 45 6.91 12.66 -13.14
N LEU A 46 6.42 12.43 -11.91
CA LEU A 46 5.04 12.71 -11.54
C LEU A 46 4.97 14.02 -10.75
N SER A 47 3.93 14.80 -11.01
CA SER A 47 3.58 15.91 -10.11
C SER A 47 3.08 15.38 -8.76
N GLY A 48 3.18 16.21 -7.73
CA GLY A 48 2.67 15.86 -6.39
C GLY A 48 1.20 15.40 -6.39
N PRO A 49 0.27 16.11 -7.06
CA PRO A 49 -1.12 15.68 -7.17
C PRO A 49 -1.31 14.33 -7.89
N GLU A 50 -0.57 14.08 -8.98
CA GLU A 50 -0.66 12.80 -9.69
C GLU A 50 -0.18 11.63 -8.81
N ALA A 51 0.94 11.83 -8.11
CA ALA A 51 1.47 10.84 -7.18
C ALA A 51 0.49 10.57 -6.03
N LEU A 52 -0.15 11.61 -5.50
CA LEU A 52 -1.15 11.48 -4.44
C LEU A 52 -2.38 10.70 -4.92
N VAL A 53 -2.91 11.03 -6.09
CA VAL A 53 -4.07 10.33 -6.67
C VAL A 53 -3.73 8.85 -6.91
N ALA A 54 -2.55 8.58 -7.47
CA ALA A 54 -2.06 7.22 -7.72
C ALA A 54 -1.95 6.40 -6.42
N ALA A 55 -1.24 6.94 -5.42
CA ALA A 55 -1.05 6.30 -4.11
C ALA A 55 -2.39 6.06 -3.39
N ASN A 56 -3.29 7.06 -3.39
CA ASN A 56 -4.58 6.95 -2.71
C ASN A 56 -5.51 5.93 -3.39
N ARG A 57 -5.50 5.86 -4.74
CA ARG A 57 -6.25 4.83 -5.48
C ARG A 57 -5.75 3.42 -5.14
N ALA A 58 -4.43 3.24 -5.12
CA ALA A 58 -3.85 1.94 -4.80
C ALA A 58 -4.21 1.47 -3.39
N LEU A 59 -4.14 2.37 -2.40
CA LEU A 59 -4.57 2.07 -1.03
C LEU A 59 -6.07 1.75 -0.95
N SER A 60 -6.91 2.54 -1.63
CA SER A 60 -8.36 2.34 -1.64
C SER A 60 -8.74 0.99 -2.27
N LEU A 61 -8.07 0.61 -3.38
CA LEU A 61 -8.26 -0.69 -4.02
C LEU A 61 -7.85 -1.83 -3.10
N ALA A 62 -6.69 -1.70 -2.44
CA ALA A 62 -6.20 -2.71 -1.49
C ALA A 62 -7.21 -2.97 -0.36
N LEU A 63 -7.84 -1.91 0.15
CA LEU A 63 -8.86 -1.97 1.20
C LEU A 63 -10.23 -2.45 0.71
N SER A 64 -10.50 -2.39 -0.59
CA SER A 64 -11.76 -2.86 -1.18
C SER A 64 -11.78 -4.35 -1.48
N LEU A 65 -10.60 -4.99 -1.48
CA LEU A 65 -10.49 -6.42 -1.72
C LEU A 65 -11.03 -7.18 -0.50
N PRO A 66 -11.77 -8.28 -0.73
CA PRO A 66 -12.27 -9.09 0.37
C PRO A 66 -11.12 -9.61 1.22
N GLU A 67 -11.32 -9.59 2.54
CA GLU A 67 -10.42 -10.25 3.48
C GLU A 67 -10.41 -11.75 3.11
N ILE A 68 -9.27 -12.22 2.59
CA ILE A 68 -9.02 -13.65 2.47
C ILE A 68 -8.55 -14.06 3.86
N PRO A 69 -9.31 -14.88 4.60
CA PRO A 69 -8.83 -15.42 5.86
C PRO A 69 -7.51 -16.11 5.55
N GLU A 70 -6.41 -15.62 6.12
CA GLU A 70 -5.19 -16.42 6.13
C GLU A 70 -5.56 -17.70 6.85
N ASP A 71 -5.52 -18.84 6.14
CA ASP A 71 -5.67 -20.16 6.74
C ASP A 71 -4.62 -20.25 7.84
N ARG A 72 -5.02 -19.89 9.07
CA ARG A 72 -4.29 -20.17 10.29
C ARG A 72 -4.03 -21.65 10.23
N HIS A 73 -2.78 -22.01 9.92
CA HIS A 73 -2.34 -23.38 9.85
C HIS A 73 -2.91 -24.10 11.07
N ALA A 74 -3.87 -25.00 10.82
CA ALA A 74 -4.22 -25.98 11.82
C ALA A 74 -2.90 -26.66 12.22
N PRO A 75 -2.59 -26.80 13.52
CA PRO A 75 -1.35 -27.41 13.93
C PRO A 75 -1.29 -28.79 13.26
N ARG A 76 -0.22 -29.05 12.52
CA ARG A 76 0.05 -30.39 12.00
C ARG A 76 0.19 -31.29 13.22
N SER A 77 -0.88 -32.05 13.49
CA SER A 77 -0.95 -33.13 14.48
C SER A 77 0.06 -34.22 14.17
#